data_AF-A0A3D2SP94-F1
#
_entry.id   AF-A0A3D2SP94-F1
#
_cell.length_a   1.000
_cell.length_b   1.000
_cell.length_c   1.000
_cell.angle_alpha   90.00
_cell.angle_beta   90.00
_cell.angle_gamma   90.00
#
_symmetry.space_group_name_H-M   'P 1'
#
loop_
_entity.id
_entity.type
_entity.pdbx_description
1 polymer ?
#
loop_
_entity_poly.entity_id
_entity_poly.type
_entity_poly.pdbx_seq_one_letter_code
_entity_poly.pdbx_strand_id
1 'polypeptide(L)' 'PRDLPAVIKELRKYQPSFFPAVNTLFNALVHNEEFKQLDHSKLKMAMGGGMAVLPSTAEAWKKITGTNIIEGYG' A
#
# COMPACT_ATOMS: atom_id res chain seq x y z
N PRO A 1 -12.38 -4.29 0.18
CA PRO A 1 -11.95 -5.54 0.86
C PRO A 1 -12.64 -5.60 2.22
N ARG A 2 -13.20 -6.74 2.60
CA ARG A 2 -14.23 -6.82 3.65
C ARG A 2 -13.74 -6.37 5.05
N ASP A 3 -12.43 -6.35 5.28
CA ASP A 3 -11.84 -6.00 6.58
C ASP A 3 -10.60 -5.07 6.47
N LEU A 4 -10.73 -3.94 5.79
CA LEU A 4 -9.67 -2.92 5.74
C LEU A 4 -9.16 -2.48 7.14
N PRO A 5 -10.03 -2.30 8.16
CA PRO A 5 -9.56 -1.99 9.52
C PRO A 5 -8.65 -3.07 10.12
N ALA A 6 -8.92 -4.35 9.85
CA ALA A 6 -8.06 -5.43 10.31
C ALA A 6 -6.69 -5.39 9.61
N VAL A 7 -6.66 -5.09 8.31
CA VAL A 7 -5.40 -4.91 7.57
C VAL A 7 -4.58 -3.77 8.16
N ILE A 8 -5.19 -2.61 8.44
CA ILE A 8 -4.51 -1.45 9.03
C ILE A 8 -3.96 -1.79 10.42
N LYS A 9 -4.72 -2.55 11.22
CA LYS A 9 -4.27 -3.03 12.53
C LYS A 9 -3.02 -3.91 12.42
N GLU A 10 -3.00 -4.85 11.49
CA GLU A 10 -1.84 -5.73 11.29
C GLU A 10 -0.64 -4.95 10.72
N LEU A 11 -0.88 -4.00 9.80
CA LEU A 11 0.17 -3.12 9.27
C LEU A 11 0.83 -2.29 10.38
N ARG A 12 0.04 -1.74 11.30
CA ARG A 12 0.54 -1.01 12.47
C ARG A 12 1.41 -1.90 13.37
N LYS A 13 1.00 -3.15 13.56
CA LYS A 13 1.68 -4.11 14.43
C LYS A 13 3.00 -4.61 13.85
N TYR A 14 3.00 -5.02 12.58
CA TYR A 14 4.17 -5.69 11.99
C TYR A 14 5.11 -4.76 11.22
N GLN A 15 4.62 -3.63 10.71
CA GLN A 15 5.40 -2.65 9.95
C GLN A 15 6.28 -3.32 8.88
N PRO A 16 5.67 -4.00 7.90
CA PRO A 16 6.38 -4.87 6.97
C PRO A 16 7.35 -4.07 6.10
N SER A 17 8.50 -4.66 5.76
CA SER A 17 9.44 -4.06 4.81
C SER A 17 9.09 -4.31 3.35
N PHE A 18 8.26 -5.31 3.06
CA PHE A 18 7.77 -5.65 1.73
C PHE A 18 6.24 -5.78 1.75
N PHE A 19 5.57 -5.14 0.80
CA PHE A 19 4.11 -5.14 0.72
C PHE A 19 3.62 -5.50 -0.69
N PRO A 20 3.33 -6.79 -0.95
CA PRO A 20 2.69 -7.22 -2.18
C PRO A 20 1.18 -7.04 -2.07
N ALA A 21 0.56 -6.38 -3.05
CA ALA A 21 -0.88 -6.16 -3.09
C ALA A 21 -1.42 -5.95 -4.50
N VAL A 22 -2.75 -6.02 -4.64
CA VAL A 22 -3.46 -5.69 -5.88
C VAL A 22 -3.90 -4.23 -5.88
N ASN A 23 -4.14 -3.67 -7.06
CA ASN A 23 -4.51 -2.26 -7.25
C ASN A 23 -5.72 -1.82 -6.40
N THR A 24 -6.74 -2.67 -6.25
CA THR A 24 -7.93 -2.34 -5.44
C THR A 24 -7.61 -2.18 -3.94
N LEU A 25 -6.62 -2.91 -3.41
CA LEU A 25 -6.17 -2.75 -2.03
C LEU A 25 -5.31 -1.49 -1.87
N PHE A 26 -4.39 -1.24 -2.80
CA PHE A 26 -3.64 0.02 -2.80
C PHE A 26 -4.56 1.24 -2.83
N ASN A 27 -5.55 1.22 -3.73
CA ASN A 27 -6.53 2.29 -3.85
C ASN A 27 -7.33 2.48 -2.54
N ALA A 28 -7.75 1.40 -1.90
CA ALA A 28 -8.46 1.47 -0.61
C ALA A 28 -7.57 2.04 0.51
N LEU A 29 -6.28 1.69 0.55
CA LEU A 29 -5.36 2.15 1.58
C LEU A 29 -5.02 3.64 1.42
N VAL A 30 -4.70 4.11 0.21
CA VAL A 30 -4.33 5.52 -0.01
C VAL A 30 -5.48 6.50 0.27
N HIS A 31 -6.73 6.02 0.24
CA HIS A 31 -7.92 6.80 0.58
C HIS A 31 -8.35 6.67 2.05
N ASN A 32 -7.66 5.87 2.86
CA ASN A 32 -7.97 5.67 4.27
C ASN A 32 -7.10 6.57 5.17
N GLU A 33 -7.74 7.36 6.05
CA GLU A 33 -7.05 8.31 6.92
C GLU A 33 -6.18 7.63 7.99
N GLU A 34 -6.59 6.47 8.52
CA GLU A 34 -5.79 5.74 9.51
C GLU A 34 -4.52 5.16 8.90
N PHE A 35 -4.57 4.72 7.64
CA PHE A 35 -3.40 4.26 6.90
C PHE A 35 -2.39 5.38 6.70
N LYS A 36 -2.86 6.60 6.37
CA LYS A 36 -2.00 7.79 6.19
C LYS A 36 -1.25 8.18 7.46
N GLN A 37 -1.76 7.81 8.64
CA GLN A 37 -1.17 8.10 9.94
C GLN A 37 -0.22 7.00 10.44
N LEU A 38 -0.10 5.88 9.73
CA LEU A 38 0.84 4.83 10.11
C LEU A 38 2.29 5.26 9.89
N ASP A 39 3.20 4.66 10.68
CA ASP A 39 4.63 4.75 10.42
C ASP A 39 5.02 3.81 9.28
N HIS A 40 5.39 4.39 8.15
CA HIS A 40 5.82 3.68 6.95
C HIS A 40 7.35 3.57 6.82
N SER A 41 8.12 4.02 7.82
CA SER A 41 9.59 4.08 7.75
C SER A 41 10.28 2.74 7.47
N LYS A 42 9.64 1.63 7.82
CA LYS A 42 10.17 0.28 7.57
C LYS A 42 9.85 -0.27 6.20
N LEU A 43 8.88 0.31 5.50
CA LEU A 43 8.47 -0.13 4.17
C LEU A 43 9.56 0.24 3.17
N LYS A 44 10.14 -0.76 2.51
CA LYS A 44 11.21 -0.58 1.52
C LYS A 44 10.73 -0.84 0.11
N MET A 45 9.71 -1.68 -0.05
CA MET A 45 9.25 -2.11 -1.36
C MET A 45 7.75 -2.43 -1.32
N ALA A 46 7.01 -1.92 -2.30
CA ALA A 46 5.64 -2.31 -2.57
C ALA A 46 5.58 -2.92 -3.97
N MET A 47 4.85 -4.04 -4.12
CA MET A 47 4.70 -4.72 -5.40
C MET A 47 3.23 -4.80 -5.80
N GLY A 48 2.92 -4.31 -7.00
CA GLY A 48 1.62 -4.43 -7.65
C GLY A 48 1.57 -5.66 -8.55
N GLY A 49 0.51 -6.45 -8.44
CA GLY A 49 0.27 -7.61 -9.30
C GLY A 49 -1.16 -7.69 -9.85
N GLY A 50 -1.31 -8.41 -10.96
CA GLY A 50 -2.61 -8.75 -11.58
C GLY A 50 -3.09 -7.79 -12.66
N MET A 51 -2.97 -6.47 -12.47
CA MET A 51 -3.34 -5.42 -13.44
C MET A 51 -2.62 -4.12 -13.12
N ALA A 52 -2.50 -3.24 -14.12
CA ALA A 52 -1.87 -1.93 -14.01
C ALA A 52 -2.38 -1.14 -12.80
N VAL A 53 -1.46 -0.69 -11.94
CA VAL A 53 -1.79 0.23 -10.85
C VAL A 53 -2.14 1.58 -11.46
N LEU A 54 -3.23 2.21 -10.98
CA LEU A 54 -3.61 3.52 -11.49
C LEU A 54 -2.51 4.54 -11.14
N PRO A 55 -2.10 5.42 -12.07
CA PRO A 55 -1.06 6.42 -11.80
C PRO A 55 -1.35 7.27 -10.56
N SER A 56 -2.60 7.70 -10.38
CA SER A 56 -3.04 8.47 -9.22
C SER A 56 -2.89 7.70 -7.90
N THR A 57 -3.12 6.38 -7.91
CA THR A 57 -2.91 5.52 -6.74
C THR A 57 -1.42 5.35 -6.44
N ALA A 58 -0.58 5.17 -7.46
CA ALA A 58 0.87 5.06 -7.30
C ALA A 58 1.49 6.36 -6.75
N GLU A 59 1.06 7.51 -7.27
CA GLU A 59 1.49 8.83 -6.79
C GLU A 59 1.07 9.07 -5.33
N ALA A 60 -0.20 8.77 -5.00
CA ALA A 60 -0.70 8.89 -3.64
C ALA A 60 0.06 7.96 -2.67
N TRP A 61 0.32 6.72 -3.10
CA TRP A 61 1.09 5.75 -2.32
C TRP A 61 2.50 6.25 -2.02
N LYS A 62 3.20 6.77 -3.04
CA LYS A 62 4.53 7.34 -2.87
C LYS A 62 4.53 8.54 -1.93
N LYS A 63 3.51 9.42 -2.03
CA LYS A 63 3.37 10.58 -1.16
C LYS A 63 3.15 10.19 0.31
N ILE A 64 2.40 9.12 0.56
CA ILE A 64 2.05 8.66 1.92
C ILE A 64 3.19 7.83 2.53
N THR A 65 3.76 6.90 1.75
CA THR A 65 4.68 5.89 2.27
C THR A 65 6.16 6.16 1.97
N GLY A 66 6.45 7.06 1.02
CA GLY A 66 7.81 7.30 0.52
C GLY A 66 8.32 6.24 -0.47
N THR A 67 7.55 5.17 -0.75
CA THR A 67 7.97 4.07 -1.62
C THR A 67 7.23 4.07 -2.95
N ASN A 68 7.86 3.58 -4.02
CA ASN A 68 7.18 3.35 -5.29
C ASN A 68 6.50 1.97 -5.28
N ILE A 69 5.36 1.86 -5.95
CA ILE A 69 4.78 0.55 -6.27
C ILE A 69 5.49 0.05 -7.54
N ILE A 70 6.16 -1.09 -7.43
CA ILE A 70 6.81 -1.78 -8.54
C ILE A 70 5.81 -2.78 -9.11
N GLU A 71 5.57 -2.72 -10.41
CA GLU A 71 4.65 -3.64 -11.05
C GLU A 71 5.41 -4.88 -11.52
N GLY A 72 5.00 -6.05 -11.03
CA GLY A 72 5.54 -7.33 -11.45
C GLY A 72 4.77 -7.86 -12.65
N TYR A 73 5.07 -7.37 -13.85
CA TYR A 73 4.69 -8.05 -15.10
C TYR A 73 5.93 -8.77 -15.61
N GLY A 74 5.82 -10.09 -15.77
CA GLY A 74 6.76 -10.87 -16.58
C GLY A 74 6.52 -10.63 -18.06
#